data_AF-A0A2M6YUP5-F1
#
_entry.id   AF-A0A2M6YUP5-F1
#
_cell.length_a   1.000
_cell.length_b   1.000
_cell.length_c   1.000
_cell.angle_alpha   90.00
_cell.angle_beta   90.00
_cell.angle_gamma   90.00
#
_symmetry.space_group_name_H-M   'P 1'
#
loop_
_entity.id
_entity.type
_entity.pdbx_description
1 polymer ?
#
loop_
_entity_poly.entity_id
_entity_poly.type
_entity_poly.pdbx_seq_one_letter_code
_entity_poly.pdbx_strand_id
1 'polypeptide(L)'
;MKKITVIGGGTGTFVVLSGLKKYPLDLSVVVTMMDSGGSTGRLRDQLGILPPGDLRQCLVALSDAPLLWRKLFLYRFEKGDLEGHNFGNIFLAALEKVSSNYDEAIETVSYVLKTMGKVIPVTLNKLHLVAEYENGKKVTGEGLIDENHSEKSRIKNAYLEPQGKANPKAIKSIEESDYIVIGPGDLYTSIIPVLLVKDIKEAMKKSKAKIIYIMNMMTKSGQTTSYKASDHVADLVKYLGREPEVVLINNGEISSDILSTYEHYN
;
A
#
# COMPACT_ATOMS: atom_id res chain seq x y z
N MET A 1 20.98 -0.15 -15.30
CA MET A 1 20.03 0.71 -14.57
C MET A 1 19.78 0.10 -13.21
N LYS A 2 19.69 0.89 -12.13
CA LYS A 2 19.46 0.35 -10.78
C LYS A 2 18.01 -0.13 -10.65
N LYS A 3 17.83 -1.32 -10.07
CA LYS A 3 16.51 -1.92 -9.82
C LYS A 3 16.03 -1.54 -8.43
N ILE A 4 14.88 -0.88 -8.34
CA ILE A 4 14.28 -0.47 -7.07
C ILE A 4 12.88 -1.06 -6.98
N THR A 5 12.62 -1.81 -5.92
CA THR A 5 11.26 -2.23 -5.56
C THR A 5 10.74 -1.39 -4.41
N VAL A 6 9.60 -0.73 -4.62
CA VAL A 6 8.88 -0.01 -3.58
C VAL A 6 7.85 -0.94 -2.94
N ILE A 7 7.73 -0.94 -1.62
CA ILE A 7 6.74 -1.69 -0.86
C ILE A 7 5.78 -0.69 -0.21
N GLY A 8 4.50 -0.76 -0.57
CA GLY A 8 3.49 0.10 0.04
C GLY A 8 2.23 0.22 -0.81
N GLY A 9 1.36 1.15 -0.42
CA GLY A 9 0.14 1.52 -1.11
C GLY A 9 -0.21 2.98 -0.86
N GLY A 10 -1.39 3.39 -1.32
CA GLY A 10 -1.97 4.68 -0.98
C GLY A 10 -1.24 5.91 -1.51
N THR A 11 -1.46 7.02 -0.80
CA THR A 11 -1.01 8.36 -1.18
C THR A 11 0.48 8.61 -0.87
N GLY A 12 1.02 8.03 0.20
CA GLY A 12 2.45 8.15 0.53
C GLY A 12 3.34 7.54 -0.55
N THR A 13 3.04 6.30 -0.92
CA THR A 13 3.74 5.58 -2.00
C THR A 13 3.59 6.29 -3.35
N PHE A 14 2.43 6.90 -3.63
CA PHE A 14 2.20 7.69 -4.84
C PHE A 14 3.23 8.83 -4.98
N VAL A 15 3.53 9.55 -3.90
CA VAL A 15 4.51 10.66 -3.90
C VAL A 15 5.92 10.14 -4.19
N VAL A 16 6.32 9.04 -3.53
CA VAL A 16 7.63 8.41 -3.73
C VAL A 16 7.81 7.95 -5.16
N LEU A 17 6.85 7.21 -5.72
CA LEU A 17 6.89 6.74 -7.11
C LEU A 17 6.93 7.89 -8.11
N SER A 18 6.14 8.95 -7.88
CA SER A 18 6.12 10.14 -8.72
C SER A 18 7.45 10.91 -8.71
N GLY A 19 8.20 10.84 -7.62
CA GLY A 19 9.55 11.38 -7.51
C GLY A 19 10.58 10.48 -8.18
N LEU A 20 10.59 9.18 -7.86
CA LEU A 20 11.56 8.20 -8.35
C LEU A 20 11.49 8.04 -9.87
N LYS A 21 10.31 8.11 -10.50
CA LYS A 21 10.17 7.93 -11.95
C LYS A 21 10.90 8.97 -12.80
N LYS A 22 11.34 10.08 -12.20
CA LYS A 22 12.10 11.14 -12.88
C LYS A 22 13.57 10.76 -13.11
N TYR A 23 14.03 9.68 -12.48
CA TYR A 23 15.40 9.19 -12.57
C TYR A 23 15.46 7.96 -13.49
N PRO A 24 16.61 7.67 -14.11
CA PRO A 24 16.80 6.47 -14.92
C PRO A 24 16.91 5.24 -14.00
N LEU A 25 15.77 4.72 -13.56
CA LEU A 25 15.62 3.59 -12.63
C LEU A 25 14.68 2.53 -13.22
N ASP A 26 14.94 1.26 -12.92
CA ASP A 26 14.02 0.15 -13.20
C ASP A 26 13.12 -0.01 -11.96
N LEU A 27 11.94 0.59 -12.02
CA LEU A 27 11.01 0.66 -10.90
C LEU A 27 10.02 -0.48 -10.92
N SER A 28 9.89 -1.13 -9.77
CA SER A 28 8.78 -2.01 -9.44
C SER A 28 8.12 -1.53 -8.15
N VAL A 29 6.83 -1.77 -8.00
CA VAL A 29 6.11 -1.56 -6.75
C VAL A 29 5.27 -2.79 -6.43
N VAL A 30 5.42 -3.28 -5.20
CA VAL A 30 4.59 -4.36 -4.65
C VAL A 30 3.52 -3.73 -3.77
N VAL A 31 2.27 -3.95 -4.15
CA VAL A 31 1.10 -3.26 -3.59
C VAL A 31 0.25 -4.22 -2.78
N THR A 32 -0.25 -3.75 -1.63
CA THR A 32 -1.22 -4.48 -0.81
C THR A 32 -2.53 -4.71 -1.58
N MET A 33 -3.14 -5.89 -1.40
CA MET A 33 -4.46 -6.23 -1.96
C MET A 33 -5.48 -6.49 -0.85
N MET A 34 -5.27 -5.87 0.32
CA MET A 34 -6.07 -6.09 1.52
C MET A 34 -7.03 -4.95 1.82
N ASP A 35 -6.94 -3.82 1.08
CA ASP A 35 -7.85 -2.67 1.19
C ASP A 35 -9.32 -3.14 1.18
N SER A 36 -10.05 -2.68 2.19
CA SER A 36 -11.49 -2.92 2.32
C SER A 36 -12.26 -1.65 2.68
N GLY A 37 -11.63 -0.48 2.55
CA GLY A 37 -12.21 0.82 2.90
C GLY A 37 -13.07 1.43 1.79
N GLY A 38 -14.07 2.21 2.20
CA GLY A 38 -14.88 3.08 1.34
C GLY A 38 -15.43 2.40 0.07
N SER A 39 -15.30 3.08 -1.07
CA SER A 39 -15.79 2.58 -2.36
C SER A 39 -15.02 1.35 -2.86
N THR A 40 -13.73 1.22 -2.52
CA THR A 40 -12.93 0.05 -2.90
C THR A 40 -13.48 -1.21 -2.25
N GLY A 41 -13.77 -1.16 -0.94
CA GLY A 41 -14.42 -2.24 -0.20
C GLY A 41 -15.77 -2.64 -0.79
N ARG A 42 -16.63 -1.67 -1.10
CA ARG A 42 -17.94 -1.95 -1.74
C ARG A 42 -17.81 -2.71 -3.06
N LEU A 43 -16.90 -2.28 -3.94
CA LEU A 43 -16.68 -2.96 -5.23
C LEU A 43 -16.13 -4.38 -5.02
N ARG A 44 -15.18 -4.55 -4.09
CA ARG A 44 -14.61 -5.84 -3.71
C ARG A 44 -15.69 -6.81 -3.23
N ASP A 45 -16.57 -6.37 -2.34
CA ASP A 45 -17.60 -7.22 -1.75
C ASP A 45 -18.73 -7.54 -2.74
N GLN A 46 -19.17 -6.55 -3.52
CA GLN A 46 -20.26 -6.72 -4.49
C GLN A 46 -19.86 -7.54 -5.72
N LEU A 47 -18.64 -7.34 -6.22
CA LEU A 47 -18.18 -7.97 -7.45
C LEU A 47 -17.28 -9.18 -7.19
N GLY A 48 -16.85 -9.40 -5.95
CA GLY A 48 -15.90 -10.46 -5.61
C GLY A 48 -14.60 -10.31 -6.40
N ILE A 49 -14.04 -9.11 -6.43
CA ILE A 49 -12.79 -8.75 -7.12
C ILE A 49 -11.68 -8.45 -6.11
N LEU A 50 -10.45 -8.29 -6.57
CA LEU A 50 -9.39 -7.73 -5.73
C LEU A 50 -9.55 -6.21 -5.60
N PRO A 51 -9.16 -5.59 -4.46
CA PRO A 51 -9.38 -4.16 -4.26
C PRO A 51 -8.48 -3.32 -5.20
N PRO A 52 -9.07 -2.47 -6.08
CA PRO A 52 -8.29 -1.71 -7.06
C PRO A 52 -7.60 -0.45 -6.52
N GLY A 53 -7.92 -0.01 -5.29
CA GLY A 53 -7.61 1.33 -4.78
C GLY A 53 -6.12 1.69 -4.83
N ASP A 54 -5.29 0.94 -4.11
CA ASP A 54 -3.85 1.18 -4.04
C ASP A 54 -3.13 0.85 -5.35
N LEU A 55 -3.60 -0.19 -6.04
CA LEU A 55 -3.09 -0.56 -7.36
C LEU A 55 -3.23 0.60 -8.35
N ARG A 56 -4.42 1.22 -8.37
CA ARG A 56 -4.72 2.39 -9.19
C ARG A 56 -3.80 3.57 -8.86
N GLN A 57 -3.60 3.86 -7.58
CA GLN A 57 -2.71 4.96 -7.17
C GLN A 57 -1.30 4.74 -7.69
N CYS A 58 -0.77 3.52 -7.55
CA CYS A 58 0.57 3.18 -8.03
C CYS A 58 0.69 3.27 -9.56
N LEU A 59 -0.32 2.78 -10.30
CA LEU A 59 -0.39 2.90 -11.76
C LEU A 59 -0.38 4.35 -12.22
N VAL A 60 -1.18 5.22 -11.58
CA VAL A 60 -1.20 6.65 -11.92
C VAL A 60 0.10 7.35 -11.52
N ALA A 61 0.69 6.99 -10.39
CA ALA A 61 1.97 7.56 -9.94
C ALA A 61 3.08 7.33 -10.96
N LEU A 62 3.16 6.11 -11.52
CA LEU A 62 4.14 5.73 -12.53
C LEU A 62 3.71 6.09 -13.97
N SER A 63 2.51 6.63 -14.17
CA SER A 63 1.99 6.97 -15.50
C SER A 63 2.74 8.13 -16.17
N ASP A 64 3.06 7.96 -17.46
CA ASP A 64 3.48 9.02 -18.38
C ASP A 64 2.39 9.35 -19.42
N ALA A 65 1.14 8.95 -19.15
CA ALA A 65 0.02 9.30 -20.00
C ALA A 65 -0.30 10.81 -19.96
N PRO A 66 -1.00 11.32 -21.00
CA PRO A 66 -1.53 12.68 -21.00
C PRO A 66 -2.24 13.03 -19.68
N LEU A 67 -2.14 14.30 -19.26
CA LEU A 67 -2.68 14.75 -17.98
C LEU A 67 -4.17 14.41 -17.79
N LEU A 68 -4.96 14.47 -18.87
CA LEU A 68 -6.38 14.15 -18.83
C LEU A 68 -6.65 12.69 -18.43
N TRP A 69 -5.85 11.73 -18.92
CA TRP A 69 -5.96 10.32 -18.53
C TRP A 69 -5.69 10.12 -17.05
N ARG A 70 -4.62 10.76 -16.54
CA ARG A 70 -4.30 10.71 -15.12
C ARG A 70 -5.42 11.33 -14.27
N LYS A 71 -5.96 12.48 -14.67
CA LYS A 71 -7.12 13.11 -13.99
C LYS A 71 -8.35 12.20 -14.01
N LEU A 72 -8.64 11.57 -15.13
CA LEU A 72 -9.78 10.65 -15.26
C LEU A 72 -9.65 9.45 -14.32
N PHE A 73 -8.48 8.82 -14.24
CA PHE A 73 -8.23 7.71 -13.29
C PHE A 73 -8.22 8.14 -11.82
N LEU A 74 -8.05 9.42 -11.52
CA LEU A 74 -8.17 9.96 -10.16
C LEU A 74 -9.58 10.50 -9.85
N TYR A 75 -10.45 10.61 -10.85
CA TYR A 75 -11.77 11.22 -10.70
C TYR A 75 -12.66 10.41 -9.77
N ARG A 76 -13.27 11.09 -8.79
CA ARG A 76 -14.29 10.54 -7.90
C ARG A 76 -15.61 11.23 -8.20
N PHE A 77 -16.65 10.43 -8.38
CA PHE A 77 -18.00 10.94 -8.60
C PHE A 77 -18.53 11.55 -7.30
N GLU A 78 -19.02 12.79 -7.37
CA GLU A 78 -19.51 13.53 -6.20
C GLU A 78 -21.02 13.37 -5.98
N LYS A 79 -21.77 12.96 -7.02
CA LYS A 79 -23.24 12.86 -6.99
C LYS A 79 -23.75 11.78 -7.95
N GLY A 80 -24.99 11.36 -7.74
CA GLY A 80 -25.70 10.40 -8.58
C GLY A 80 -25.42 8.94 -8.22
N ASP A 81 -25.82 8.00 -9.08
CA ASP A 81 -25.75 6.56 -8.77
C ASP A 81 -24.33 6.04 -8.50
N LEU A 82 -23.31 6.75 -9.02
CA LEU A 82 -21.90 6.42 -8.80
C LEU A 82 -21.26 7.22 -7.67
N GLU A 83 -22.03 7.97 -6.87
CA GLU A 83 -21.52 8.82 -5.80
C GLU A 83 -20.53 8.08 -4.88
N GLY A 84 -19.41 8.74 -4.64
CA GLY A 84 -18.31 8.20 -3.85
C GLY A 84 -17.45 7.16 -4.57
N HIS A 85 -17.85 6.66 -5.75
CA HIS A 85 -16.99 5.78 -6.55
C HIS A 85 -15.89 6.55 -7.28
N ASN A 86 -14.75 5.88 -7.45
CA ASN A 86 -13.67 6.39 -8.29
C ASN A 86 -13.73 5.72 -9.67
N PHE A 87 -13.63 6.52 -10.74
CA PHE A 87 -13.70 6.01 -12.11
C PHE A 87 -12.64 4.95 -12.39
N GLY A 88 -11.38 5.20 -12.00
CA GLY A 88 -10.29 4.23 -12.21
C GLY A 88 -10.52 2.92 -11.46
N ASN A 89 -11.15 2.96 -10.27
CA ASN A 89 -11.53 1.75 -9.55
C ASN A 89 -12.62 0.96 -10.30
N ILE A 90 -13.64 1.65 -10.83
CA ILE A 90 -14.68 1.02 -11.66
C ILE A 90 -14.07 0.41 -12.92
N PHE A 91 -13.17 1.15 -13.59
CA PHE A 91 -12.50 0.69 -14.79
C PHE A 91 -11.67 -0.58 -14.53
N LEU A 92 -10.86 -0.59 -13.46
CA LEU A 92 -10.08 -1.76 -13.05
C LEU A 92 -10.97 -2.95 -12.69
N ALA A 93 -12.07 -2.70 -11.95
CA ALA A 93 -13.04 -3.72 -11.58
C ALA A 93 -13.70 -4.37 -12.81
N ALA A 94 -14.14 -3.55 -13.78
CA ALA A 94 -14.72 -4.03 -15.02
C ALA A 94 -13.68 -4.82 -15.84
N LEU A 95 -12.44 -4.31 -15.90
CA LEU A 95 -11.37 -4.95 -16.66
C LEU A 95 -11.01 -6.32 -16.09
N GLU A 96 -10.92 -6.46 -14.76
CA GLU A 96 -10.72 -7.76 -14.10
C GLU A 96 -11.80 -8.78 -14.47
N LYS A 97 -13.06 -8.33 -14.64
CA LYS A 97 -14.19 -9.20 -14.99
C LYS A 97 -14.21 -9.66 -16.44
N VAL A 98 -13.69 -8.86 -17.36
CA VAL A 98 -13.70 -9.18 -18.79
C VAL A 98 -12.38 -9.80 -19.27
N SER A 99 -11.31 -9.65 -18.50
CA SER A 99 -10.00 -10.23 -18.83
C SER A 99 -9.97 -11.73 -18.53
N SER A 100 -9.14 -12.47 -19.27
CA SER A 100 -8.96 -13.91 -19.06
C SER A 100 -8.26 -14.22 -17.73
N ASN A 101 -7.39 -13.30 -17.30
CA ASN A 101 -6.67 -13.36 -16.03
C ASN A 101 -6.30 -11.95 -15.53
N TYR A 102 -5.86 -11.86 -14.28
CA TYR A 102 -5.53 -10.57 -13.66
C TYR A 102 -4.31 -9.88 -14.28
N ASP A 103 -3.36 -10.66 -14.83
CA ASP A 103 -2.17 -10.11 -15.46
C ASP A 103 -2.53 -9.33 -16.74
N GLU A 104 -3.43 -9.88 -17.56
CA GLU A 104 -3.97 -9.21 -18.75
C GLU A 104 -4.63 -7.87 -18.39
N ALA A 105 -5.36 -7.81 -17.26
CA ALA A 105 -5.95 -6.57 -16.77
C ALA A 105 -4.89 -5.52 -16.41
N ILE A 106 -3.85 -5.91 -15.65
CA ILE A 106 -2.76 -4.99 -15.29
C ILE A 106 -2.00 -4.51 -16.53
N GLU A 107 -1.68 -5.41 -17.46
CA GLU A 107 -0.96 -5.10 -18.69
C GLU A 107 -1.75 -4.10 -19.55
N THR A 108 -3.05 -4.32 -19.69
CA THR A 108 -3.95 -3.42 -20.41
C THR A 108 -4.01 -2.03 -19.77
N VAL A 109 -4.17 -1.93 -18.45
CA VAL A 109 -4.18 -0.61 -17.78
C VAL A 109 -2.81 0.05 -17.87
N SER A 110 -1.73 -0.71 -17.74
CA SER A 110 -0.37 -0.20 -17.85
C SER A 110 -0.09 0.36 -19.23
N TYR A 111 -0.63 -0.27 -20.28
CA TYR A 111 -0.59 0.24 -21.65
C TYR A 111 -1.35 1.57 -21.79
N VAL A 112 -2.59 1.64 -21.32
CA VAL A 112 -3.43 2.85 -21.37
C VAL A 112 -2.78 4.02 -20.63
N LEU A 113 -2.22 3.75 -19.44
CA LEU A 113 -1.58 4.75 -18.60
C LEU A 113 -0.11 5.01 -18.95
N LYS A 114 0.47 4.32 -19.93
CA LYS A 114 1.90 4.39 -20.25
C LYS A 114 2.76 4.31 -18.97
N THR A 115 2.50 3.29 -18.16
CA THR A 115 3.12 3.12 -16.85
C THR A 115 4.63 2.85 -17.00
N MET A 116 5.44 3.72 -16.39
CA MET A 116 6.90 3.62 -16.37
C MET A 116 7.36 2.76 -15.18
N GLY A 117 7.42 1.45 -15.39
CA GLY A 117 7.76 0.47 -14.37
C GLY A 117 6.69 -0.60 -14.20
N LYS A 118 6.81 -1.41 -13.15
CA LYS A 118 5.91 -2.54 -12.89
C LYS A 118 5.09 -2.30 -11.62
N VAL A 119 3.78 -2.40 -11.72
CA VAL A 119 2.87 -2.39 -10.56
C VAL A 119 2.39 -3.82 -10.31
N ILE A 120 2.71 -4.36 -9.14
CA ILE A 120 2.59 -5.79 -8.86
C ILE A 120 1.74 -5.99 -7.60
N PRO A 121 0.56 -6.62 -7.69
CA PRO A 121 -0.19 -7.07 -6.53
C PRO A 121 0.66 -8.02 -5.69
N VAL A 122 0.69 -7.84 -4.37
CA VAL A 122 1.41 -8.74 -3.46
C VAL A 122 0.88 -10.17 -3.53
N THR A 123 -0.42 -10.32 -3.73
CA THR A 123 -1.12 -11.60 -3.87
C THR A 123 -2.28 -11.45 -4.85
N LEU A 124 -2.70 -12.56 -5.45
CA LEU A 124 -3.95 -12.65 -6.19
C LEU A 124 -5.05 -13.37 -5.39
N ASN A 125 -4.75 -13.79 -4.16
CA ASN A 125 -5.74 -14.38 -3.26
C ASN A 125 -6.50 -13.28 -2.51
N LYS A 126 -7.78 -13.54 -2.22
CA LYS A 126 -8.61 -12.66 -1.40
C LYS A 126 -8.32 -12.91 0.07
N LEU A 127 -7.65 -11.97 0.72
CA LEU A 127 -7.23 -12.08 2.12
C LEU A 127 -7.78 -10.90 2.92
N HIS A 128 -8.02 -11.11 4.21
CA HIS A 128 -8.38 -10.04 5.14
C HIS A 128 -7.23 -9.77 6.10
N LEU A 129 -6.97 -8.49 6.34
CA LEU A 129 -6.08 -8.06 7.41
C LEU A 129 -6.79 -8.21 8.74
N VAL A 130 -6.09 -8.73 9.73
CA VAL A 130 -6.57 -8.89 11.10
C VAL A 130 -5.59 -8.23 12.04
N ALA A 131 -6.09 -7.38 12.94
CA ALA A 131 -5.32 -6.75 14.01
C ALA A 131 -5.83 -7.21 15.38
N GLU A 132 -4.91 -7.66 16.22
CA GLU A 132 -5.13 -8.00 17.63
C GLU A 132 -4.46 -6.96 18.51
N TYR A 133 -5.25 -6.32 19.35
CA TYR A 133 -4.81 -5.25 20.25
C TYR A 133 -4.40 -5.81 21.62
N GLU A 134 -3.59 -5.06 22.36
CA GLU A 134 -3.12 -5.47 23.69
C GLU A 134 -4.25 -5.67 24.71
N ASN A 135 -5.36 -4.96 24.55
CA ASN A 135 -6.58 -5.13 25.36
C ASN A 135 -7.38 -6.40 25.01
N GLY A 136 -6.91 -7.21 24.05
CA GLY A 136 -7.58 -8.44 23.60
C GLY A 136 -8.62 -8.23 22.50
N LYS A 137 -8.93 -6.97 22.11
CA LYS A 137 -9.83 -6.69 20.98
C LYS A 137 -9.20 -7.21 19.69
N LYS A 138 -10.03 -7.84 18.84
CA LYS A 138 -9.66 -8.30 17.50
C LYS A 138 -10.53 -7.58 16.47
N VAL A 139 -9.91 -7.03 15.44
CA VAL A 139 -10.60 -6.35 14.33
C VAL A 139 -10.15 -6.99 13.02
N THR A 140 -11.11 -7.33 12.16
CA THR A 140 -10.87 -7.96 10.86
C THR A 140 -11.38 -7.04 9.76
N GLY A 141 -10.56 -6.82 8.73
CA GLY A 141 -10.82 -5.89 7.63
C GLY A 141 -9.95 -4.64 7.76
N GLU A 142 -9.26 -4.29 6.68
CA GLU A 142 -8.34 -3.16 6.65
C GLU A 142 -9.06 -1.85 6.94
N GLY A 143 -10.20 -1.57 6.28
CA GLY A 143 -10.97 -0.35 6.51
C GLY A 143 -11.48 -0.22 7.94
N LEU A 144 -11.87 -1.33 8.60
CA LEU A 144 -12.31 -1.30 10.00
C LEU A 144 -11.15 -1.06 10.97
N ILE A 145 -9.93 -1.47 10.62
CA ILE A 145 -8.72 -1.15 11.38
C ILE A 145 -8.35 0.33 11.17
N ASP A 146 -8.49 0.82 9.94
CA ASP A 146 -8.15 2.18 9.55
C ASP A 146 -9.05 3.23 10.23
N GLU A 147 -10.34 2.93 10.34
CA GLU A 147 -11.36 3.81 10.94
C GLU A 147 -11.49 3.64 12.48
N ASN A 148 -10.66 2.81 13.11
CA ASN A 148 -10.72 2.51 14.55
C ASN A 148 -10.09 3.62 15.44
N HIS A 149 -10.42 4.88 15.18
CA HIS A 149 -9.77 6.05 15.79
C HIS A 149 -9.90 6.13 17.32
N SER A 150 -10.95 5.51 17.88
CA SER A 150 -11.20 5.47 19.31
C SER A 150 -10.30 4.48 20.07
N GLU A 151 -9.67 3.54 19.37
CA GLU A 151 -8.76 2.59 20.00
C GLU A 151 -7.40 3.23 20.28
N LYS A 152 -6.96 3.10 21.52
CA LYS A 152 -5.69 3.67 22.00
C LYS A 152 -4.69 2.60 22.41
N SER A 153 -5.13 1.34 22.55
CA SER A 153 -4.25 0.21 22.82
C SER A 153 -3.35 -0.06 21.61
N ARG A 154 -2.13 -0.54 21.84
CA ARG A 154 -1.22 -0.91 20.76
C ARG A 154 -1.70 -2.18 20.04
N ILE A 155 -1.43 -2.28 18.75
CA ILE A 155 -1.60 -3.53 18.00
C ILE A 155 -0.49 -4.50 18.43
N LYS A 156 -0.88 -5.52 19.20
CA LYS A 156 0.00 -6.59 19.67
C LYS A 156 0.42 -7.50 18.53
N ASN A 157 -0.50 -7.83 17.64
CA ASN A 157 -0.24 -8.72 16.51
C ASN A 157 -1.11 -8.41 15.30
N ALA A 158 -0.63 -8.78 14.12
CA ALA A 158 -1.35 -8.63 12.85
C ALA A 158 -1.08 -9.85 11.98
N TYR A 159 -2.08 -10.32 11.26
CA TYR A 159 -1.98 -11.47 10.36
C TYR A 159 -3.04 -11.41 9.25
N LEU A 160 -2.93 -12.33 8.29
CA LEU A 160 -3.86 -12.48 7.19
C LEU A 160 -4.77 -13.69 7.41
N GLU A 161 -6.06 -13.51 7.20
CA GLU A 161 -7.07 -14.55 7.29
C GLU A 161 -7.97 -14.54 6.04
N PRO A 162 -8.03 -15.63 5.25
CA PRO A 162 -7.15 -16.80 5.30
C PRO A 162 -5.69 -16.43 4.97
N GLN A 163 -4.78 -17.39 5.10
CA GLN A 163 -3.43 -17.25 4.53
C GLN A 163 -3.47 -17.37 3.00
N GLY A 164 -2.57 -16.67 2.32
CA GLY A 164 -2.45 -16.71 0.86
C GLY A 164 -1.00 -16.78 0.38
N LYS A 165 -0.86 -17.03 -0.93
CA LYS A 165 0.43 -17.11 -1.61
C LYS A 165 0.81 -15.76 -2.18
N ALA A 166 2.10 -15.46 -2.23
CA ALA A 166 2.55 -14.27 -2.93
C ALA A 166 2.39 -14.42 -4.45
N ASN A 167 2.24 -13.28 -5.13
CA ASN A 167 2.42 -13.21 -6.56
C ASN A 167 3.89 -13.52 -6.89
N PRO A 168 4.20 -14.52 -7.74
CA PRO A 168 5.58 -14.83 -8.12
C PRO A 168 6.33 -13.62 -8.71
N LYS A 169 5.64 -12.71 -9.39
CA LYS A 169 6.23 -11.47 -9.92
C LYS A 169 6.72 -10.56 -8.78
N ALA A 170 6.03 -10.54 -7.64
CA ALA A 170 6.42 -9.73 -6.48
C ALA A 170 7.69 -10.29 -5.83
N ILE A 171 7.75 -11.62 -5.62
CA ILE A 171 8.96 -12.30 -5.11
C ILE A 171 10.15 -11.98 -6.02
N LYS A 172 9.99 -12.18 -7.34
CA LYS A 172 11.04 -11.92 -8.32
C LYS A 172 11.53 -10.47 -8.28
N SER A 173 10.63 -9.49 -8.15
CA SER A 173 11.03 -8.08 -8.05
C SER A 173 11.90 -7.80 -6.82
N ILE A 174 11.58 -8.40 -5.67
CA ILE A 174 12.33 -8.27 -4.42
C ILE A 174 13.72 -8.92 -4.53
N GLU A 175 13.79 -10.11 -5.13
CA GLU A 175 15.04 -10.87 -5.29
C GLU A 175 16.03 -10.18 -6.25
N GLU A 176 15.52 -9.54 -7.30
CA GLU A 176 16.34 -8.87 -8.31
C GLU A 176 16.71 -7.41 -7.96
N SER A 177 16.20 -6.87 -6.85
CA SER A 177 16.39 -5.46 -6.51
C SER A 177 17.79 -5.13 -6.01
N ASP A 178 18.31 -3.96 -6.38
CA ASP A 178 19.47 -3.34 -5.73
C ASP A 178 19.05 -2.65 -4.42
N TYR A 179 17.86 -2.05 -4.42
CA TYR A 179 17.29 -1.32 -3.28
C TYR A 179 15.81 -1.69 -3.10
N ILE A 180 15.38 -1.75 -1.84
CA ILE A 180 13.97 -1.90 -1.50
C ILE A 180 13.56 -0.68 -0.66
N VAL A 181 12.59 0.09 -1.15
CA VAL A 181 12.07 1.27 -0.44
C VAL A 181 10.74 0.89 0.20
N ILE A 182 10.64 0.97 1.52
CA ILE A 182 9.42 0.66 2.26
C ILE A 182 8.75 1.98 2.64
N GLY A 183 7.49 2.15 2.24
CA GLY A 183 6.69 3.32 2.57
C GLY A 183 7.07 4.60 1.81
N PRO A 184 6.60 5.77 2.28
CA PRO A 184 5.78 5.94 3.48
C PRO A 184 4.36 5.43 3.27
N GLY A 185 3.66 5.15 4.36
CA GLY A 185 2.32 4.61 4.35
C GLY A 185 1.96 4.05 5.73
N ASP A 186 0.68 3.86 5.97
CA ASP A 186 0.21 3.39 7.27
C ASP A 186 0.85 2.05 7.62
N LEU A 187 1.46 2.00 8.81
CA LEU A 187 2.32 0.88 9.17
C LEU A 187 1.55 -0.44 9.14
N TYR A 188 0.34 -0.46 9.72
CA TYR A 188 -0.45 -1.68 9.85
C TYR A 188 -1.42 -1.94 8.69
N THR A 189 -1.87 -0.91 7.96
CA THR A 189 -2.84 -1.07 6.86
C THR A 189 -2.23 -0.96 5.45
N SER A 190 -1.02 -0.40 5.30
CA SER A 190 -0.34 -0.29 3.98
C SER A 190 0.95 -1.12 3.89
N ILE A 191 1.80 -1.08 4.92
CA ILE A 191 3.16 -1.67 4.86
C ILE A 191 3.18 -3.11 5.35
N ILE A 192 2.80 -3.34 6.62
CA ILE A 192 2.80 -4.67 7.24
C ILE A 192 1.97 -5.69 6.44
N PRO A 193 0.81 -5.37 5.84
CA PRO A 193 0.03 -6.36 5.09
C PRO A 193 0.80 -7.03 3.94
N VAL A 194 1.71 -6.29 3.29
CA VAL A 194 2.60 -6.85 2.27
C VAL A 194 3.58 -7.85 2.90
N LEU A 195 4.13 -7.51 4.07
CA LEU A 195 5.10 -8.33 4.82
C LEU A 195 4.47 -9.53 5.53
N LEU A 196 3.14 -9.54 5.70
CA LEU A 196 2.42 -10.68 6.28
C LEU A 196 2.25 -11.85 5.31
N VAL A 197 2.45 -11.62 4.00
CA VAL A 197 2.49 -12.71 3.02
C VAL A 197 3.79 -13.47 3.19
N LYS A 198 3.70 -14.74 3.63
CA LYS A 198 4.85 -15.54 4.07
C LYS A 198 5.99 -15.56 3.05
N ASP A 199 5.67 -15.78 1.77
CA ASP A 199 6.71 -15.87 0.72
C ASP A 199 7.42 -14.53 0.49
N ILE A 200 6.72 -13.40 0.69
CA ILE A 200 7.31 -12.05 0.63
C ILE A 200 8.27 -11.84 1.80
N LYS A 201 7.85 -12.17 3.03
CA LYS A 201 8.73 -12.07 4.20
C LYS A 201 10.02 -12.85 4.01
N GLU A 202 9.93 -14.06 3.47
CA GLU A 202 11.11 -14.89 3.22
C GLU A 202 11.99 -14.34 2.10
N ALA A 203 11.40 -13.78 1.03
CA ALA A 203 12.14 -13.08 -0.02
C ALA A 203 12.88 -11.84 0.52
N MET A 204 12.21 -11.02 1.35
CA MET A 204 12.80 -9.83 1.97
C MET A 204 13.98 -10.17 2.88
N LYS A 205 13.87 -11.23 3.68
CA LYS A 205 14.97 -11.71 4.55
C LYS A 205 16.20 -12.15 3.74
N LYS A 206 15.99 -12.87 2.64
CA LYS A 206 17.07 -13.42 1.80
C LYS A 206 17.66 -12.42 0.83
N SER A 207 16.93 -11.33 0.53
CA SER A 207 17.35 -10.33 -0.44
C SER A 207 18.68 -9.68 -0.02
N LYS A 208 19.54 -9.41 -1.00
CA LYS A 208 20.79 -8.67 -0.82
C LYS A 208 20.61 -7.17 -1.03
N ALA A 209 19.40 -6.74 -1.40
CA ALA A 209 19.08 -5.34 -1.59
C ALA A 209 19.27 -4.54 -0.30
N LYS A 210 19.65 -3.27 -0.43
CA LYS A 210 19.62 -2.33 0.69
C LYS A 210 18.18 -1.87 0.92
N ILE A 211 17.67 -2.07 2.11
CA ILE A 211 16.34 -1.69 2.56
C ILE A 211 16.39 -0.27 3.12
N ILE A 212 15.54 0.59 2.58
CA ILE A 212 15.35 1.97 3.00
C ILE A 212 13.92 2.09 3.50
N TYR A 213 13.74 2.35 4.79
CA TYR A 213 12.43 2.61 5.36
C TYR A 213 12.17 4.13 5.42
N ILE A 214 11.14 4.59 4.73
CA ILE A 214 10.65 5.98 4.83
C ILE A 214 9.57 6.02 5.90
N MET A 215 9.91 6.55 7.08
CA MET A 215 9.00 6.58 8.21
C MET A 215 7.91 7.64 8.02
N ASN A 216 6.71 7.35 8.52
CA ASN A 216 5.62 8.31 8.57
C ASN A 216 6.01 9.52 9.43
N MET A 217 5.54 10.70 9.02
CA MET A 217 5.78 11.94 9.77
C MET A 217 4.90 12.08 11.01
N MET A 218 3.68 11.54 10.93
CA MET A 218 2.66 11.64 11.98
C MET A 218 2.22 10.24 12.41
N THR A 219 1.78 10.11 13.65
CA THR A 219 1.09 8.92 14.14
C THR A 219 -0.28 8.79 13.48
N LYS A 220 -0.87 7.60 13.57
CA LYS A 220 -2.24 7.31 13.12
C LYS A 220 -3.04 6.70 14.26
N SER A 221 -4.15 7.35 14.60
CA SER A 221 -5.04 6.84 15.65
C SER A 221 -5.58 5.45 15.34
N GLY A 222 -5.69 4.62 16.37
CA GLY A 222 -6.07 3.22 16.23
C GLY A 222 -4.94 2.29 15.75
N GLN A 223 -3.80 2.81 15.29
CA GLN A 223 -2.71 1.97 14.75
C GLN A 223 -1.37 2.23 15.42
N THR A 224 -0.92 3.48 15.40
CA THR A 224 0.40 3.92 15.89
C THR A 224 0.26 5.05 16.93
N THR A 225 -0.85 5.03 17.67
CA THR A 225 -1.14 5.98 18.75
C THR A 225 0.05 6.05 19.71
N SER A 226 0.56 7.27 19.93
CA SER A 226 1.70 7.55 20.83
C SER A 226 3.03 6.85 20.47
N TYR A 227 3.18 6.36 19.24
CA TYR A 227 4.43 5.73 18.79
C TYR A 227 5.56 6.76 18.72
N LYS A 228 6.73 6.36 19.20
CA LYS A 228 8.00 6.98 18.85
C LYS A 228 8.52 6.44 17.51
N ALA A 229 9.56 7.07 16.98
CA ALA A 229 10.27 6.54 15.82
C ALA A 229 10.81 5.11 16.06
N SER A 230 11.33 4.85 17.26
CA SER A 230 11.81 3.52 17.66
C SER A 230 10.71 2.46 17.66
N ASP A 231 9.47 2.83 17.99
CA ASP A 231 8.32 1.90 17.99
C ASP A 231 7.97 1.47 16.57
N HIS A 232 7.96 2.40 15.62
CA HIS A 232 7.75 2.10 14.20
C HIS A 232 8.81 1.15 13.66
N VAL A 233 10.08 1.38 13.98
CA VAL A 233 11.18 0.51 13.55
C VAL A 233 11.05 -0.87 14.20
N ALA A 234 10.78 -0.94 15.50
CA ALA A 234 10.65 -2.22 16.20
C ALA A 234 9.55 -3.10 15.60
N ASP A 235 8.38 -2.53 15.32
CA ASP A 235 7.28 -3.28 14.71
C ASP A 235 7.58 -3.64 13.25
N LEU A 236 8.15 -2.72 12.46
CA LEU A 236 8.58 -3.06 11.11
C LEU A 236 9.56 -4.24 11.11
N VAL A 237 10.58 -4.22 11.96
CA VAL A 237 11.59 -5.28 12.06
C VAL A 237 10.97 -6.61 12.46
N LYS A 238 10.00 -6.62 13.38
CA LYS A 238 9.25 -7.82 13.75
C LYS A 238 8.58 -8.48 12.54
N TYR A 239 7.93 -7.69 11.68
CA TYR A 239 7.23 -8.22 10.51
C TYR A 239 8.17 -8.50 9.33
N LEU A 240 9.16 -7.65 9.10
CA LEU A 240 10.17 -7.78 8.05
C LEU A 240 11.13 -8.95 8.31
N GLY A 241 11.49 -9.19 9.57
CA GLY A 241 12.44 -10.24 9.98
C GLY A 241 13.92 -9.90 9.79
N ARG A 242 14.23 -8.62 9.53
CA ARG A 242 15.58 -8.02 9.51
C ARG A 242 15.49 -6.51 9.70
N GLU A 243 16.61 -5.89 10.03
CA GLU A 243 16.70 -4.44 10.15
C GLU A 243 16.82 -3.76 8.78
N PRO A 244 16.17 -2.60 8.56
CA PRO A 244 16.44 -1.77 7.40
C PRO A 244 17.83 -1.13 7.52
N GLU A 245 18.60 -1.11 6.42
CA GLU A 245 19.93 -0.47 6.40
C GLU A 245 19.86 1.05 6.56
N VAL A 246 18.75 1.67 6.13
CA VAL A 246 18.53 3.11 6.27
C VAL A 246 17.10 3.34 6.74
N VAL A 247 16.96 4.21 7.76
CA VAL A 247 15.66 4.75 8.17
C VAL A 247 15.67 6.25 7.91
N LEU A 248 14.82 6.70 6.98
CA LEU A 248 14.63 8.10 6.69
C LEU A 248 13.54 8.66 7.62
N ILE A 249 13.92 9.64 8.44
CA ILE A 249 13.04 10.33 9.37
C ILE A 249 13.03 11.82 9.08
N ASN A 250 11.87 12.47 9.25
CA ASN A 250 11.82 13.92 9.33
C ASN A 250 12.13 14.36 10.77
N ASN A 251 13.15 15.19 10.94
CA ASN A 251 13.48 15.86 12.20
C ASN A 251 13.27 17.38 12.14
N GLY A 252 12.72 17.90 11.04
CA GLY A 252 12.38 19.31 10.89
C GLY A 252 11.11 19.67 11.66
N GLU A 253 10.99 20.95 12.01
CA GLU A 253 9.79 21.49 12.65
C GLU A 253 8.58 21.42 11.70
N ILE A 254 7.44 21.02 12.25
CA ILE A 254 6.15 21.00 11.56
C ILE A 254 5.38 22.24 12.02
N SER A 255 4.84 23.01 11.09
CA SER A 255 4.08 24.23 11.40
C SER A 255 2.89 23.93 12.31
N SER A 256 2.58 24.86 13.22
CA SER A 256 1.45 24.78 14.16
C SER A 256 0.11 24.47 13.50
N ASP A 257 -0.15 25.03 12.31
CA ASP A 257 -1.44 24.84 11.62
C ASP A 257 -1.64 23.39 11.16
N ILE A 258 -0.56 22.75 10.71
CA ILE A 258 -0.55 21.32 10.38
C ILE A 258 -0.74 20.50 11.66
N LEU A 259 -0.01 20.82 12.73
CA LEU A 259 -0.14 20.10 14.00
C LEU A 259 -1.58 20.17 14.54
N SER A 260 -2.19 21.35 14.55
CA SER A 260 -3.58 21.54 14.99
C SER A 260 -4.57 20.75 14.14
N THR A 261 -4.34 20.68 12.82
CA THR A 261 -5.15 19.84 11.93
C THR A 261 -5.04 18.37 12.30
N TYR A 262 -3.82 17.86 12.53
CA TYR A 262 -3.63 16.48 12.93
C TYR A 262 -4.17 16.18 14.33
N GLU A 263 -4.07 17.09 15.29
CA GLU A 263 -4.70 16.93 16.61
C GLU A 263 -6.23 16.84 16.55
N HIS A 264 -6.86 17.46 15.55
CA HIS A 264 -8.30 17.38 15.37
C HIS A 264 -8.76 16.05 14.75
N TYR A 265 -7.97 15.50 13.81
CA TYR A 265 -8.34 14.32 13.02
C TYR A 265 -7.72 12.99 13.50
N ASN A 266 -6.67 13.02 14.33
CA ASN A 266 -6.10 11.84 14.99
C ASN A 266 -6.63 11.69 16.42
#